data_AF-A0A154IBK4-F1
#
_entry.id   AF-A0A154IBK4-F1
#
_cell.length_a   1.000
_cell.length_b   1.000
_cell.length_c   1.000
_cell.angle_alpha   90.00
_cell.angle_beta   90.00
_cell.angle_gamma   90.00
#
_symmetry.space_group_name_H-M   'P 1'
#
loop_
_entity.id
_entity.type
_entity.pdbx_description
1 polymer ?
#
loop_
_entity_poly.entity_id
_entity_poly.type
_entity_poly.pdbx_seq_one_letter_code
_entity_poly.pdbx_strand_id
1 'polypeptide(L)' 'MQDQYIHADTYHSALDTLEAIARTFEPAAPDDLRTRLIEVLGDLGIWPIDCLEQHPGTPRLAA' A
#
# COMPACT_ATOMS: atom_id res chain seq x y z
N MET A 1 -10.36 -15.95 10.40
CA MET A 1 -9.19 -15.12 10.07
C MET A 1 -8.26 -15.99 9.25
N GLN A 2 -8.17 -15.76 7.93
CA GLN A 2 -7.11 -16.38 7.15
C GLN A 2 -5.83 -15.62 7.47
N ASP A 3 -4.86 -16.32 8.03
CA ASP A 3 -3.53 -15.79 8.27
C ASP A 3 -2.85 -15.66 6.89
N GLN A 4 -2.80 -14.43 6.37
CA GLN A 4 -2.16 -14.14 5.09
C GLN A 4 -0.64 -14.12 5.30
N TYR A 5 -0.04 -15.31 5.23
CA TYR A 5 1.41 -15.42 5.14
C TYR A 5 1.86 -15.05 3.73
N ILE A 6 2.67 -14.00 3.62
CA ILE A 6 3.36 -13.63 2.39
C ILE A 6 4.79 -14.20 2.38
N HIS A 7 5.40 -14.29 1.20
CA HIS A 7 6.78 -14.76 1.08
C HIS A 7 7.75 -13.87 1.88
N ALA A 8 8.68 -14.50 2.61
CA ALA A 8 9.60 -13.78 3.51
C ALA A 8 10.46 -12.74 2.78
N ASP A 9 10.87 -13.01 1.54
CA ASP A 9 11.62 -12.07 0.70
C ASP A 9 10.82 -10.80 0.41
N THR A 10 9.56 -10.97 0.01
CA THR A 10 8.60 -9.90 -0.25
C THR A 10 8.30 -9.11 1.03
N TYR A 11 8.15 -9.79 2.17
CA TYR A 11 7.97 -9.15 3.48
C TYR A 11 9.16 -8.29 3.88
N HIS A 12 10.38 -8.81 3.80
CA HIS A 12 11.59 -8.06 4.16
C HIS A 12 11.84 -6.89 3.21
N SER A 13 11.56 -7.05 1.91
CA SER A 13 11.71 -5.97 0.91
C SER A 13 10.73 -4.82 1.19
N ALA A 14 9.49 -5.13 1.57
CA ALA A 14 8.54 -4.09 1.97
C ALA A 14 8.94 -3.40 3.27
N LEU A 15 9.46 -4.14 4.26
CA LEU A 15 10.00 -3.53 5.48
C LEU A 15 11.15 -2.57 5.18
N ASP A 16 12.11 -2.96 4.35
CA ASP A 16 13.24 -2.08 3.96
C ASP A 16 12.72 -0.80 3.30
N THR A 17 11.70 -0.92 2.45
CA THR A 17 11.08 0.22 1.78
C THR A 17 10.33 1.14 2.78
N LEU A 18 9.59 0.57 3.73
CA LEU A 18 8.94 1.32 4.80
C LEU A 18 9.95 2.06 5.68
N GLU A 19 11.07 1.42 6.02
CA GLU A 19 12.16 2.03 6.79
C GLU A 19 12.84 3.16 6.01
N ALA A 20 13.05 3.00 4.71
CA ALA A 20 13.59 4.05 3.84
C ALA A 20 12.65 5.27 3.76
N ILE A 21 11.34 5.05 3.66
CA ILE A 21 10.34 6.10 3.70
C ILE A 21 10.38 6.83 5.05
N ALA A 22 10.38 6.10 6.16
CA ALA A 22 10.44 6.69 7.49
C ALA A 22 11.73 7.50 7.73
N ARG A 23 12.86 7.06 7.18
CA ARG A 23 14.15 7.76 7.28
C ARG A 23 14.19 9.05 6.47
N THR A 24 13.47 9.10 5.36
CA THR A 24 13.40 10.26 4.45
C THR A 24 12.19 11.16 4.72
N PHE A 25 11.39 10.81 5.73
CA PHE A 25 10.15 11.52 6.04
C PHE A 25 10.42 12.92 6.57
N GLU A 26 9.99 13.94 5.82
CA GLU A 26 9.91 15.31 6.29
C GLU A 26 8.50 15.61 6.84
N PRO A 27 8.37 16.03 8.12
CA PRO A 27 7.08 16.24 8.77
C PRO A 27 6.25 17.38 8.16
N ALA A 28 6.81 18.16 7.24
CA ALA A 28 6.12 19.24 6.54
C ALA A 28 5.24 18.77 5.36
N ALA A 29 5.37 17.51 4.91
CA ALA A 29 4.63 16.96 3.75
C ALA A 29 4.01 15.57 4.04
N PRO A 30 2.97 15.49 4.88
CA PRO A 30 2.36 14.20 5.28
C PRO A 30 1.63 13.45 4.16
N ASP A 31 1.19 14.13 3.09
CA ASP A 31 0.56 13.48 1.94
C ASP A 31 1.52 12.63 1.11
N ASP A 32 2.81 13.00 1.09
CA ASP A 32 3.85 12.23 0.41
C ASP A 32 4.09 10.89 1.11
N LEU A 33 4.06 10.89 2.46
CA LEU A 33 4.19 9.68 3.28
C LEU A 33 3.03 8.71 3.03
N ARG A 34 1.77 9.19 3.07
CA ARG A 34 0.61 8.32 2.86
C ARG A 34 0.65 7.68 1.48
N THR A 35 1.03 8.43 0.45
CA THR A 35 1.14 7.92 -0.92
C THR A 35 2.18 6.81 -1.02
N ARG A 36 3.39 7.03 -0.49
CA ARG A 36 4.45 6.00 -0.52
C ARG A 36 4.10 4.74 0.26
N LEU A 37 3.38 4.88 1.40
CA LEU A 37 2.88 3.73 2.15
C LEU A 37 1.88 2.90 1.33
N ILE A 38 0.98 3.56 0.60
CA ILE A 38 0.02 2.89 -0.28
C ILE A 38 0.74 2.16 -1.42
N GLU A 39 1.78 2.76 -2.02
CA GLU A 39 2.58 2.12 -3.07
C GLU A 39 3.26 0.84 -2.58
N VAL A 40 3.89 0.87 -1.40
CA VAL A 40 4.53 -0.33 -0.81
C VAL A 40 3.51 -1.42 -0.52
N LEU A 41 2.35 -1.07 0.05
CA LEU A 41 1.28 -2.04 0.30
C LEU A 41 0.70 -2.60 -1.01
N GLY A 42 0.59 -1.76 -2.05
CA GLY A 42 0.14 -2.17 -3.37
C GLY A 42 1.09 -3.16 -4.05
N ASP A 43 2.41 -2.97 -3.91
CA ASP A 43 3.43 -3.91 -4.40
C ASP A 43 3.33 -5.29 -3.72
N LEU A 44 2.97 -5.30 -2.43
CA LEU A 44 2.65 -6.52 -1.67
C LEU A 44 1.32 -7.19 -2.09
N GLY A 45 0.54 -6.57 -2.97
CA GLY A 45 -0.80 -7.02 -3.33
C GLY A 45 -1.84 -6.77 -2.22
N ILE A 46 -1.50 -5.94 -1.23
CA ILE A 46 -2.38 -5.60 -0.10
C ILE A 46 -3.15 -4.34 -0.46
N TRP A 47 -4.47 -4.50 -0.61
CA TRP A 47 -5.39 -3.40 -0.88
C TRP A 47 -6.53 -3.41 0.14
N PRO A 48 -7.09 -2.24 0.50
CA PRO A 48 -8.28 -2.20 1.34
C PRO A 48 -9.44 -2.92 0.67
N ILE A 49 -10.30 -3.54 1.47
CA ILE A 49 -11.46 -4.30 0.97
C ILE A 49 -12.43 -3.43 0.16
N ASP A 50 -12.47 -2.12 0.43
CA ASP A 50 -13.26 -1.15 -0.36
C ASP A 50 -12.82 -1.11 -1.84
N CYS A 51 -11.57 -1.44 -2.16
CA CYS A 51 -11.14 -1.59 -3.56
C CYS A 51 -11.76 -2.82 -4.24
N LEU A 52 -12.13 -3.85 -3.48
CA LEU A 52 -12.84 -5.05 -3.97
C LEU A 52 -14.35 -4.78 -4.07
N GLU A 53 -14.87 -4.01 -3.12
CA GLU A 53 -16.26 -3.55 -3.13
C GLU A 53 -16.43 -2.52 -4.24
N GLN A 54 -16.72 -2.99 -5.46
CA GLN A 54 -17.19 -2.13 -6.54
C GLN A 54 -18.42 -1.37 -6.04
N HIS A 55 -18.24 -0.15 -5.53
CA HIS A 55 -19.32 0.76 -5.24
C HIS A 55 -20.19 0.83 -6.52
N PRO A 56 -21.50 0.51 -6.46
CA PRO A 56 -22.38 0.47 -7.63
C PRO A 56 -22.62 1.86 -8.28
N GLY A 57 -21.79 2.86 -7.98
CA GLY A 57 -21.87 4.23 -8.50
C GLY A 57 -20.56 4.79 -9.07
N THR A 58 -19.44 4.07 -9.06
CA THR A 58 -18.18 4.60 -9.62
C THR A 58 -18.05 4.17 -11.08
N PRO A 59 -18.19 5.09 -12.06
CA PRO A 59 -18.06 4.71 -13.46
C PRO A 59 -16.65 4.17 -13.69
N ARG A 60 -16.55 3.00 -14.33
CA ARG A 60 -15.28 2.48 -14.86
C ARG A 60 -14.67 3.60 -15.71
N LEU A 61 -13.46 4.03 -15.38
CA LEU A 61 -12.56 4.60 -16.38
C LEU A 61 -12.31 3.47 -17.38
N ALA A 62 -13.14 3.44 -18.42
CA ALA A 62 -12.95 2.58 -19.57
C ALA A 62 -11.61 2.98 -20.21
N ALA A 63 -10.64 2.07 -20.14
CA ALA A 63 -9.48 2.09 -21.01
C ALA A 63 -9.90 1.72 -22.44
#